data_AF-A0A533U6M1-F1
#
_entry.id   AF-A0A533U6M1-F1
#
_cell.length_a   1.000
_cell.length_b   1.000
_cell.length_c   1.000
_cell.angle_alpha   90.00
_cell.angle_beta   90.00
_cell.angle_gamma   90.00
#
_symmetry.space_group_name_H-M   'P 1'
#
loop_
_entity.id
_entity.type
_entity.pdbx_description
1 polymer ?
#
loop_
_entity_poly.entity_id
_entity_poly.type
_entity_poly.pdbx_seq_one_letter_code
_entity_poly.pdbx_strand_id
1 'polypeptide(L)'
;MINYSTLAIPIIIILVVGGVSSFLLVYSFYPEKHENVNIDGKCYELIGQAHQEFMNLSANKEIKTLILQLSKVEPNDVSIPIIFDGGDSEIKNFIDRFHLVVTSYQKVKYSRS
;
A
#
# COMPACT_ATOMS: atom_id res chain seq x y z
N MET A 1 -9.81 -39.01 42.32
CA MET A 1 -9.88 -37.60 41.90
C MET A 1 -9.47 -37.57 40.43
N ILE A 2 -10.39 -37.27 39.51
CA ILE A 2 -10.11 -37.32 38.07
C ILE A 2 -9.15 -36.17 37.73
N ASN A 3 -8.03 -36.47 37.09
CA ASN A 3 -7.08 -35.44 36.66
C ASN A 3 -7.62 -34.79 35.38
N TYR A 4 -8.30 -33.65 35.56
CA TYR A 4 -8.92 -32.90 34.46
C TYR A 4 -7.89 -32.42 33.43
N SER A 5 -6.62 -32.23 33.82
CA SER A 5 -5.56 -31.83 32.90
C SER A 5 -5.27 -32.90 31.84
N THR A 6 -5.38 -34.18 32.19
CA THR A 6 -5.15 -35.30 31.26
C THR A 6 -6.23 -35.41 30.18
N LEU A 7 -7.41 -34.83 30.42
CA LEU A 7 -8.54 -34.80 29.48
C LEU A 7 -8.64 -33.45 28.75
N ALA A 8 -8.39 -32.34 29.43
CA ALA A 8 -8.56 -31.00 28.87
C ALA A 8 -7.52 -30.67 27.80
N ILE A 9 -6.26 -31.09 27.99
CA ILE A 9 -5.16 -30.82 27.05
C ILE A 9 -5.45 -31.36 25.64
N PRO A 10 -5.81 -32.64 25.45
CA PRO A 10 -6.11 -33.15 24.10
C PRO A 10 -7.35 -32.49 23.48
N ILE A 11 -8.36 -32.13 24.27
CA ILE A 11 -9.55 -31.42 23.78
C ILE A 11 -9.18 -30.04 23.23
N ILE A 12 -8.34 -29.29 23.95
CA ILE A 12 -7.88 -27.96 23.51
C ILE A 12 -7.10 -28.09 22.20
N ILE A 13 -6.23 -29.09 22.07
CA ILE A 13 -5.45 -29.33 20.84
C ILE A 13 -6.38 -29.59 19.64
N ILE A 14 -7.39 -30.45 19.82
CA ILE A 14 -8.37 -30.74 18.75
C ILE A 14 -9.15 -29.48 18.35
N LEU A 15 -9.57 -28.67 19.32
CA LEU A 15 -10.29 -27.42 19.06
C LEU A 15 -9.42 -26.40 18.33
N VAL A 16 -8.15 -26.27 18.69
CA VAL A 16 -7.23 -25.34 18.02
C VAL A 16 -6.96 -25.81 16.58
N VAL A 17 -6.61 -27.08 16.38
CA VAL A 17 -6.33 -27.62 15.04
C VAL A 17 -7.57 -27.57 14.15
N GLY A 18 -8.72 -27.98 14.67
CA GLY A 18 -10.00 -27.92 13.97
C GLY A 18 -10.42 -26.48 13.64
N GLY A 19 -10.25 -25.56 14.59
CA GLY A 19 -10.56 -24.15 14.42
C GLY A 19 -9.69 -23.48 13.36
N VAL A 20 -8.37 -23.67 13.42
CA VAL A 20 -7.43 -23.12 12.44
C VAL A 20 -7.68 -23.71 11.04
N SER A 21 -7.89 -25.02 10.95
CA SER A 21 -8.17 -25.66 9.65
C SER A 21 -9.47 -25.17 9.04
N SER A 22 -10.54 -25.05 9.84
CA SER A 22 -11.84 -24.54 9.38
C SER A 22 -11.75 -23.07 8.97
N PHE A 23 -11.02 -22.25 9.74
CA PHE A 23 -10.79 -20.85 9.42
C PHE A 23 -10.05 -20.69 8.08
N LEU A 24 -8.98 -21.47 7.86
CA LEU A 24 -8.22 -21.42 6.61
C LEU A 24 -9.05 -21.88 5.41
N LEU A 25 -9.89 -22.91 5.58
CA LEU A 25 -10.82 -23.33 4.51
C LEU A 25 -11.81 -22.21 4.18
N VAL A 26 -12.49 -21.64 5.18
CA VAL A 26 -13.46 -20.54 4.96
C VAL A 26 -12.78 -19.32 4.35
N TYR A 27 -11.55 -19.00 4.78
CA TYR A 27 -10.77 -17.90 4.22
C TYR A 27 -10.37 -18.17 2.77
N SER A 28 -9.96 -19.40 2.44
CA SER A 28 -9.61 -19.81 1.08
C SER A 28 -10.81 -19.90 0.15
N PHE A 29 -11.99 -20.21 0.68
CA PHE A 29 -13.26 -20.18 -0.05
C PHE A 29 -13.94 -18.82 0.00
N TYR A 30 -13.39 -17.85 0.73
CA TYR A 30 -13.88 -16.48 0.69
C TYR A 30 -13.59 -15.98 -0.72
N PRO A 31 -14.63 -15.73 -1.55
CA PRO A 31 -14.40 -15.30 -2.92
C PRO A 31 -13.56 -14.03 -2.87
N GLU A 32 -12.60 -13.92 -3.79
CA GLU A 32 -11.91 -12.65 -4.05
C GLU A 32 -12.94 -11.54 -4.01
N LYS A 33 -12.67 -10.44 -3.28
CA LYS A 33 -13.59 -9.32 -3.22
C LYS A 33 -13.88 -8.85 -4.65
N HIS A 34 -15.03 -9.24 -5.19
CA HIS A 34 -15.49 -8.79 -6.48
C HIS A 34 -16.01 -7.35 -6.29
N GLU A 35 -15.13 -6.39 -6.56
CA GLU A 35 -15.52 -4.98 -6.51
C GLU A 35 -16.41 -4.69 -7.72
N ASN A 36 -17.64 -4.24 -7.46
CA ASN A 36 -18.54 -3.82 -8.52
C ASN A 36 -17.97 -2.57 -9.17
N VAL A 37 -17.65 -2.68 -10.45
CA VAL A 37 -17.08 -1.58 -11.23
C VAL A 37 -18.19 -0.93 -12.04
N ASN A 38 -18.36 0.38 -11.90
CA ASN A 38 -19.27 1.16 -12.73
C ASN A 38 -18.54 1.67 -13.98
N ILE A 39 -18.97 1.21 -15.15
CA ILE A 39 -18.47 1.64 -16.46
C ILE A 39 -19.67 2.19 -17.23
N ASP A 40 -19.63 3.48 -17.59
CA ASP A 40 -20.67 4.18 -18.37
C ASP A 40 -22.10 4.05 -17.80
N GLY A 41 -22.22 4.11 -16.46
CA GLY A 41 -23.51 4.05 -15.76
C GLY A 41 -24.08 2.65 -15.62
N LYS A 42 -23.32 1.62 -15.99
CA LYS A 42 -23.67 0.21 -15.79
C LYS A 42 -22.69 -0.44 -14.82
N CYS A 43 -23.23 -1.16 -13.84
CA CYS A 43 -22.42 -1.95 -12.90
C CYS A 43 -22.05 -3.28 -13.53
N TYR A 44 -20.76 -3.60 -13.51
CA TYR A 44 -20.21 -4.87 -13.91
C TYR A 44 -19.46 -5.50 -12.75
N GLU A 45 -19.67 -6.80 -12.55
CA GLU A 45 -18.85 -7.60 -11.65
C GLU A 45 -17.70 -8.19 -12.47
N LEU A 46 -16.49 -7.68 -12.27
CA LEU A 46 -15.30 -8.20 -12.93
C LEU A 46 -14.71 -9.32 -12.07
N ILE A 47 -14.46 -10.47 -12.69
CA ILE A 47 -13.92 -11.67 -12.03
C ILE A 47 -12.57 -12.07 -12.64
N GLY A 48 -11.68 -12.62 -11.81
CA GLY A 48 -10.38 -13.16 -12.25
C GLY A 48 -9.49 -12.13 -12.95
N GLN A 49 -8.89 -12.51 -14.10
CA GLN A 49 -7.93 -11.68 -14.83
C GLN A 49 -8.50 -10.32 -15.27
N ALA A 50 -9.80 -10.26 -15.60
CA ALA A 50 -10.44 -9.00 -16.01
C ALA A 50 -10.48 -7.96 -14.87
N HIS A 51 -10.62 -8.41 -13.62
CA HIS A 51 -10.55 -7.53 -12.45
C HIS A 51 -9.13 -6.99 -12.24
N GLN A 52 -8.11 -7.86 -12.33
CA GLN A 52 -6.71 -7.45 -12.18
C GLN A 52 -6.28 -6.44 -13.24
N GLU A 53 -6.66 -6.65 -14.50
CA GLU A 53 -6.39 -5.71 -15.58
C GLU A 53 -7.11 -4.38 -15.37
N PHE A 54 -8.37 -4.41 -14.94
CA PHE A 54 -9.12 -3.20 -14.63
C PHE A 54 -8.47 -2.38 -13.50
N MET A 55 -8.07 -3.04 -12.41
CA MET A 55 -7.39 -2.37 -11.29
C MET A 55 -6.05 -1.76 -11.73
N ASN A 56 -5.28 -2.47 -12.55
CA ASN A 56 -4.02 -1.95 -13.09
C ASN A 56 -4.24 -0.76 -14.04
N LEU A 57 -5.26 -0.83 -14.89
CA LEU A 57 -5.64 0.28 -15.78
C LEU A 57 -6.13 1.50 -14.99
N SER A 58 -6.92 1.29 -13.94
CA SER A 58 -7.42 2.35 -13.07
C SER A 58 -6.28 3.05 -12.34
N ALA A 59 -5.34 2.30 -11.74
CA ALA A 59 -4.15 2.83 -11.10
C ALA A 59 -3.27 3.63 -12.09
N ASN A 60 -3.03 3.09 -13.29
CA ASN A 60 -2.27 3.77 -14.33
C ASN A 60 -2.95 5.06 -14.82
N LYS A 61 -4.29 5.08 -14.91
CA LYS A 61 -5.05 6.27 -15.26
C LYS A 61 -4.90 7.36 -14.20
N GLU A 62 -4.97 6.99 -12.93
CA GLU A 62 -4.80 7.93 -11.82
C GLU A 62 -3.39 8.53 -11.79
N ILE A 63 -2.35 7.69 -11.90
CA ILE A 63 -0.94 8.13 -11.98
C ILE A 63 -0.75 9.09 -13.16
N LYS A 64 -1.23 8.72 -14.36
CA LYS A 64 -1.13 9.58 -15.54
C LYS A 64 -1.88 10.90 -15.37
N THR A 65 -3.03 10.88 -14.69
CA THR A 65 -3.79 12.11 -14.42
C THR A 65 -3.01 13.04 -13.48
N LEU A 66 -2.37 12.50 -12.44
CA LEU A 66 -1.50 13.27 -11.55
C LEU A 66 -0.28 13.83 -12.29
N ILE A 67 0.37 13.03 -13.14
CA ILE A 67 1.48 13.50 -13.98
C ILE A 67 1.03 14.62 -14.92
N LEU A 68 -0.13 14.47 -15.56
CA LEU A 68 -0.70 15.49 -16.44
C LEU A 68 -1.03 16.78 -15.68
N GLN A 69 -1.55 16.67 -14.46
CA GLN A 69 -1.78 17.82 -13.59
C GLN A 69 -0.45 18.50 -13.20
N LEU A 70 0.56 17.73 -12.83
CA LEU A 70 1.91 18.24 -12.54
C LEU A 70 2.50 18.97 -13.75
N SER A 71 2.41 18.37 -14.94
CA SER A 71 2.90 18.93 -16.20
C SER A 71 2.17 20.22 -16.64
N LYS A 72 0.96 20.46 -16.13
CA LYS A 72 0.19 21.69 -16.38
C LYS A 72 0.53 22.82 -15.41
N VAL A 73 1.15 22.51 -14.27
CA VAL A 73 1.46 23.48 -13.20
C VAL A 73 2.86 24.07 -13.36
N GLU A 74 3.80 23.40 -14.05
CA GLU A 74 5.19 23.87 -14.15
C GLU A 74 5.68 24.03 -15.60
N PRO A 75 6.24 25.19 -15.99
CA PRO A 75 7.16 25.24 -17.12
C PRO A 75 8.38 24.34 -16.86
N ASN A 76 9.00 23.80 -17.92
CA ASN A 76 10.05 22.76 -17.88
C ASN A 76 11.33 23.13 -17.07
N ASP A 77 11.45 24.36 -16.56
CA ASP A 77 12.62 24.91 -15.87
C ASP A 77 12.31 25.42 -14.45
N VAL A 78 11.28 24.87 -13.78
CA VAL A 78 10.94 25.28 -12.40
C VAL A 78 11.77 24.50 -11.37
N SER A 79 12.46 25.23 -10.50
CA SER A 79 13.12 24.65 -9.33
C SER A 79 12.10 24.34 -8.25
N ILE A 80 11.92 23.05 -7.93
CA ILE A 80 11.00 22.60 -6.89
C ILE A 80 11.65 22.77 -5.50
N PRO A 81 11.04 23.50 -4.55
CA PRO A 81 11.55 23.56 -3.19
C PRO A 81 11.26 22.25 -2.44
N ILE A 82 12.30 21.56 -2.00
CA ILE A 82 12.20 20.34 -1.19
C ILE A 82 12.67 20.64 0.23
N ILE A 83 11.83 20.37 1.24
CA ILE A 83 12.18 20.46 2.66
C ILE A 83 12.42 19.04 3.16
N PHE A 84 13.63 18.78 3.67
CA PHE A 84 14.03 17.49 4.22
C PHE A 84 14.56 17.68 5.65
N ASP A 85 14.12 16.81 6.56
CA ASP A 85 14.61 16.76 7.94
C ASP A 85 15.32 15.42 8.15
N GLY A 86 16.62 15.47 8.46
CA GLY A 86 17.46 14.30 8.63
C GLY A 86 18.95 14.62 8.62
N GLY A 87 19.77 13.58 8.75
CA GLY A 87 21.23 13.73 8.78
C GLY A 87 21.83 14.09 7.43
N ASP A 88 23.00 14.75 7.41
CA ASP A 88 23.67 15.14 6.15
C ASP A 88 23.95 13.92 5.24
N SER A 89 24.17 12.72 5.83
CA SER A 89 24.33 11.46 5.08
C SER A 89 23.03 10.95 4.43
N GLU A 90 21.89 11.17 5.08
CA GLU A 90 20.57 10.75 4.58
C GLU A 90 20.13 11.67 3.44
N ILE A 91 20.40 12.97 3.58
CA ILE A 91 20.19 13.96 2.52
C ILE A 91 20.98 13.57 1.26
N LYS A 92 22.26 13.21 1.42
CA LYS A 92 23.10 12.79 0.29
C LYS A 92 22.55 11.54 -0.40
N ASN A 93 22.18 10.52 0.37
CA ASN A 93 21.58 9.29 -0.17
C ASN A 93 20.27 9.56 -0.91
N PHE A 94 19.47 10.51 -0.43
CA PHE A 94 18.23 10.92 -1.09
C PHE A 94 18.49 11.60 -2.44
N ILE A 95 19.44 12.56 -2.49
CA ILE A 95 19.83 13.25 -3.74
C ILE A 95 20.33 12.24 -4.77
N ASP A 96 21.22 11.34 -4.36
CA ASP A 96 21.83 10.35 -5.25
C ASP A 96 20.79 9.33 -5.77
N ARG A 97 19.87 8.88 -4.90
CA ARG A 97 18.84 7.89 -5.27
C ARG A 97 17.88 8.40 -6.35
N PHE A 98 17.54 9.69 -6.30
CA PHE A 98 16.57 10.30 -7.20
C PHE A 98 17.22 11.14 -8.32
N HIS A 99 18.55 11.17 -8.40
CA HIS A 99 19.32 11.94 -9.40
C HIS A 99 18.90 13.42 -9.44
N LEU A 100 18.69 14.02 -8.26
CA LEU A 100 18.24 15.41 -8.15
C LEU A 100 19.39 16.37 -8.43
N VAL A 101 19.14 17.38 -9.27
CA VAL A 101 20.08 18.50 -9.48
C VAL A 101 19.77 19.59 -8.45
N VAL A 102 20.64 19.73 -7.45
CA VAL A 102 20.46 20.73 -6.40
C VAL A 102 20.96 22.09 -6.90
N THR A 103 20.03 23.03 -7.07
CA THR A 103 20.31 24.41 -7.49
C THR A 103 20.62 25.34 -6.31
N SER A 104 20.03 25.09 -5.14
CA SER A 104 20.23 25.85 -3.90
C SER A 104 20.09 24.95 -2.68
N TYR A 105 20.92 25.19 -1.66
CA TYR A 105 20.92 24.43 -0.41
C TYR A 105 20.90 25.36 0.79
N GLN A 106 19.91 25.20 1.67
CA GLN A 106 19.78 25.98 2.91
C GLN A 106 19.57 25.06 4.11
N LYS A 107 20.40 25.20 5.15
CA LYS A 107 20.26 24.46 6.40
C LYS A 107 19.47 25.28 7.40
N VAL A 108 18.22 24.90 7.63
CA VAL A 108 17.35 25.55 8.63
C VAL A 108 17.66 24.97 10.00
N LYS A 109 18.22 25.78 10.90
CA LYS A 109 18.36 25.41 12.32
C LYS A 109 17.10 25.84 13.06
N TYR A 110 16.30 24.88 13.54
CA TYR A 110 15.23 25.19 14.48
C TYR A 110 15.84 25.52 15.85
N SER A 111 15.89 26.81 16.19
CA SER A 111 16.18 27.23 17.57
C SER A 111 14.94 26.96 18.41
N ARG A 112 14.99 25.95 19.28
CA ARG A 112 13.99 25.75 20.33
C ARG A 112 14.20 26.87 21.36
N SER A 113 13.36 27.90 21.32
CA SER A 113 13.19 28.88 22.39
C SER A 113 12.43 28.28 23.56
#